data_AF-A0A060YU67-F1
#
_entry.id   AF-A0A060YU67-F1
#
_cell.length_a   1.000
_cell.length_b   1.000
_cell.length_c   1.000
_cell.angle_alpha   90.00
_cell.angle_beta   90.00
_cell.angle_gamma   90.00
#
_symmetry.space_group_name_H-M   'P 1'
#
loop_
_entity.id
_entity.type
_entity.pdbx_description
1 polymer ?
#
loop_
_entity_poly.entity_id
_entity_poly.type
_entity_poly.pdbx_seq_one_letter_code
_entity_poly.pdbx_strand_id
1 'polypeptide(L)'
;MESSIIVHSECCNPKCLPLVLTSCVFYLIPDRFQVIPLAFSSNLDRLNPNIPEWREDVGQVVTKILAKITGIPQVSLVTMVKRGLPTTADLYVLPPESQRDKRSVFVDKRIPAIKQAFNDNNVSFIVRGGLQVLVTLADPNAGNQSILYYRSNSCNHAIVML
;
A
#
# COMPACT_ATOMS: atom_id res chain seq x y z
N MET A 1 8.76 18.97 -1.67
CA MET A 1 8.95 18.11 -0.49
C MET A 1 7.60 17.52 -0.14
N GLU A 2 7.59 16.19 -0.04
CA GLU A 2 6.52 15.28 0.37
C GLU A 2 5.20 15.27 -0.44
N SER A 3 5.07 14.26 -1.29
CA SER A 3 3.81 13.79 -1.86
C SER A 3 3.00 13.08 -0.76
N SER A 4 2.01 13.76 -0.18
CA SER A 4 1.09 13.14 0.78
C SER A 4 0.06 12.29 0.05
N ILE A 5 0.23 10.97 0.06
CA ILE A 5 -0.85 10.04 -0.24
C ILE A 5 -1.69 9.93 1.03
N ILE A 6 -2.85 10.60 1.07
CA ILE A 6 -3.81 10.42 2.15
C ILE A 6 -4.53 9.08 1.90
N VAL A 7 -3.95 7.99 2.40
CA VAL A 7 -4.70 6.76 2.69
C VAL A 7 -5.32 6.91 4.08
N HIS A 8 -6.22 7.88 4.24
CA HIS A 8 -7.15 7.88 5.35
C HIS A 8 -8.53 7.57 4.79
N SER A 9 -8.94 6.32 4.94
CA SER A 9 -10.34 5.94 4.96
C SER A 9 -10.98 6.53 6.23
N GLU A 10 -11.22 7.84 6.24
CA GLU A 10 -12.27 8.45 7.05
C GLU A 10 -13.44 8.89 6.15
N CYS A 11 -13.81 8.03 5.19
CA CYS A 11 -15.18 7.96 4.71
C CYS A 11 -15.97 6.98 5.60
N CYS A 12 -15.94 7.17 6.92
CA CYS A 12 -16.71 6.37 7.87
C CYS A 12 -17.94 7.16 8.35
N ASN A 13 -18.83 7.55 7.44
CA ASN A 13 -20.17 8.05 7.79
C ASN A 13 -21.12 7.96 6.56
N PRO A 14 -22.35 7.41 6.66
CA PRO A 14 -23.32 7.37 5.55
C PRO A 14 -23.84 8.75 5.07
N LYS A 15 -23.16 9.86 5.38
CA LYS A 15 -23.54 11.23 5.02
C LYS A 15 -22.49 12.00 4.23
N CYS A 16 -21.56 11.33 3.55
CA CYS A 16 -20.71 11.99 2.56
C CYS A 16 -21.53 12.36 1.30
N LEU A 17 -22.31 13.44 1.40
CA LEU A 17 -22.65 14.27 0.24
C LEU A 17 -21.34 14.83 -0.36
N PRO A 18 -21.29 15.14 -1.66
CA PRO A 18 -20.06 15.56 -2.33
C PRO A 18 -19.58 16.89 -1.73
N LEU A 19 -18.65 16.81 -0.79
CA LEU A 19 -17.93 17.97 -0.27
C LEU A 19 -16.95 18.39 -1.37
N VAL A 20 -17.41 19.35 -2.16
CA VAL A 20 -16.58 20.22 -2.99
C VAL A 20 -15.57 20.89 -2.06
N LEU A 21 -14.38 20.29 -1.92
CA LEU A 21 -13.19 21.01 -1.47
C LEU A 21 -12.91 22.03 -2.57
N THR A 22 -13.30 23.28 -2.34
CA THR A 22 -13.55 24.37 -3.31
C THR A 22 -12.31 24.86 -4.07
N SER A 23 -11.21 24.11 -4.07
CA SER A 23 -9.98 24.40 -4.83
C SER A 23 -9.36 23.18 -5.51
N CYS A 24 -9.88 21.97 -5.32
CA CYS A 24 -9.34 20.76 -5.97
C CYS A 24 -10.22 20.35 -7.15
N VAL A 25 -9.76 20.64 -8.37
CA VAL A 25 -10.33 20.01 -9.58
C VAL A 25 -9.75 18.60 -9.70
N PHE A 26 -10.62 17.60 -9.61
CA PHE A 26 -10.28 16.21 -9.91
C PHE A 26 -10.57 15.95 -11.39
N TYR A 27 -9.55 15.53 -12.13
CA TYR A 27 -9.77 15.00 -13.48
C TYR A 27 -10.01 13.50 -13.36
N LEU A 28 -11.09 13.01 -13.99
CA LEU A 28 -11.44 11.59 -14.06
C LEU A 28 -10.47 10.88 -15.01
N ILE A 29 -9.22 10.68 -14.58
CA ILE A 29 -8.27 9.80 -15.27
C ILE A 29 -8.36 8.45 -14.56
N PRO A 30 -9.02 7.44 -15.13
CA PRO A 30 -9.06 6.12 -14.53
C PRO A 30 -7.66 5.53 -14.60
N ASP A 31 -7.06 5.35 -13.43
CA ASP A 31 -5.80 4.66 -13.28
C ASP A 31 -5.99 3.52 -12.26
N ARG A 32 -5.10 2.53 -12.29
CA ARG A 32 -5.22 1.29 -11.51
C ARG A 32 -3.97 1.11 -10.67
N PHE A 33 -4.16 1.01 -9.35
CA PHE A 33 -3.13 0.42 -8.49
C PHE A 33 -3.48 -1.05 -8.24
N GLN A 34 -2.44 -1.84 -7.99
CA GLN A 34 -2.60 -3.24 -7.65
C GLN A 34 -2.52 -3.42 -6.14
N VAL A 35 -3.43 -4.21 -5.60
CA VAL A 35 -3.49 -4.55 -4.18
C VAL A 35 -3.05 -5.98 -3.98
N ILE A 36 -2.10 -6.17 -3.06
CA ILE A 36 -1.58 -7.47 -2.66
C ILE A 36 -1.87 -7.66 -1.15
N PRO A 37 -2.78 -8.58 -0.79
CA PRO A 37 -3.05 -8.91 0.60
C PRO A 37 -1.84 -9.57 1.28
N LEU A 38 -1.48 -9.09 2.46
CA LEU A 38 -0.37 -9.56 3.27
C LEU A 38 -0.85 -10.10 4.61
N ALA A 39 -0.15 -11.12 5.10
CA ALA A 39 -0.29 -11.66 6.44
C ALA A 39 1.04 -11.51 7.21
N PHE A 40 0.93 -11.41 8.53
CA PHE A 40 2.08 -11.41 9.42
C PHE A 40 2.10 -12.71 10.23
N SER A 41 3.28 -13.14 10.64
CA SER A 41 3.37 -14.23 11.62
C SER A 41 2.70 -13.82 12.93
N SER A 42 2.15 -14.80 13.65
CA SER A 42 1.44 -14.61 14.94
C SER A 42 2.29 -13.96 16.03
N ASN A 43 3.61 -13.91 15.84
CA ASN A 43 4.54 -13.14 16.68
C ASN A 43 4.15 -11.67 16.80
N LEU A 44 3.63 -11.07 15.72
CA LEU A 44 3.22 -9.66 15.72
C LEU A 44 1.90 -9.44 16.48
N ASP A 45 0.99 -10.40 16.46
CA ASP A 45 -0.35 -10.28 17.08
C ASP A 45 -0.27 -10.00 18.57
N ARG A 46 0.68 -10.63 19.27
CA ARG A 46 0.89 -10.45 20.71
C ARG A 46 1.37 -9.05 21.08
N LEU A 47 1.88 -8.31 20.10
CA LEU A 47 2.46 -6.98 20.27
C LEU A 47 1.60 -5.89 19.64
N ASN A 48 0.46 -6.24 19.03
CA ASN A 48 -0.42 -5.30 18.34
C ASN A 48 -1.27 -4.51 19.36
N PRO A 49 -0.98 -3.21 19.57
CA PRO A 49 -1.71 -2.36 20.52
C PRO A 49 -3.05 -1.86 19.96
N ASN A 50 -3.39 -2.16 18.70
CA ASN A 50 -4.58 -1.71 18.00
C ASN A 50 -4.73 -0.17 17.90
N ILE A 51 -3.62 0.56 17.83
CA ILE A 51 -3.60 2.03 17.60
C ILE A 51 -3.11 2.36 16.18
N PRO A 52 -3.56 3.47 15.57
CA PRO A 52 -3.21 3.83 14.19
C PRO A 52 -1.71 4.14 13.99
N GLU A 53 -1.06 4.82 14.94
CA GLU A 53 0.35 5.24 14.81
C GLU A 53 1.28 4.02 14.71
N TRP A 54 1.02 2.99 15.52
CA TRP A 54 1.75 1.73 15.44
C TRP A 54 1.56 1.02 14.09
N ARG A 55 0.35 1.08 13.54
CA ARG A 55 0.02 0.48 12.23
C ARG A 55 0.75 1.20 11.09
N GLU A 56 0.87 2.52 11.20
CA GLU A 56 1.65 3.32 10.26
C GLU A 56 3.13 2.96 10.32
N ASP A 57 3.72 2.90 11.53
CA ASP A 57 5.12 2.53 11.72
C ASP A 57 5.44 1.15 11.14
N VAL A 58 4.61 0.14 11.43
CA VAL A 58 4.77 -1.22 10.86
C VAL A 58 4.63 -1.19 9.34
N GLY A 59 3.64 -0.48 8.81
CA GLY A 59 3.46 -0.31 7.37
C GLY A 59 4.67 0.33 6.69
N GLN A 60 5.28 1.35 7.30
CA GLN A 60 6.50 1.97 6.80
C GLN A 60 7.70 1.02 6.80
N VAL A 61 7.86 0.20 7.84
CA VAL A 61 8.93 -0.81 7.91
C VAL A 61 8.82 -1.80 6.76
N VAL A 62 7.63 -2.38 6.54
CA VAL A 62 7.39 -3.33 5.43
C VAL A 62 7.66 -2.67 4.07
N THR A 63 7.17 -1.43 3.89
CA THR A 63 7.37 -0.66 2.66
C THR A 63 8.84 -0.40 2.37
N LYS A 64 9.63 -0.01 3.39
CA LYS A 64 11.08 0.20 3.28
C LYS A 64 11.84 -1.07 2.91
N ILE A 65 11.47 -2.21 3.53
CA ILE A 65 12.07 -3.51 3.24
C ILE A 65 11.82 -3.89 1.78
N LEU A 66 10.57 -3.84 1.34
CA LEU A 66 10.19 -4.16 -0.04
C LEU A 66 10.90 -3.27 -1.05
N ALA A 67 10.93 -1.94 -0.82
CA ALA A 67 11.63 -1.01 -1.70
C ALA A 67 13.12 -1.37 -1.83
N LYS A 68 13.78 -1.70 -0.71
CA LYS A 68 15.19 -2.07 -0.68
C LYS A 68 15.49 -3.36 -1.46
N ILE A 69 14.72 -4.42 -1.24
CA ILE A 69 15.02 -5.74 -1.82
C ILE A 69 14.53 -5.89 -3.27
N THR A 70 13.49 -5.16 -3.67
CA THR A 70 12.94 -5.22 -5.04
C THR A 70 13.50 -4.13 -5.95
N GLY A 71 14.09 -3.06 -5.40
CA GLY A 71 14.52 -1.89 -6.14
C GLY A 71 13.36 -0.99 -6.62
N ILE A 72 12.12 -1.28 -6.21
CA ILE A 72 10.96 -0.46 -6.54
C ILE A 72 11.02 0.83 -5.71
N PRO A 73 10.79 2.02 -6.30
CA PRO A 73 10.76 3.26 -5.54
C PRO A 73 9.77 3.20 -4.37
N GLN A 74 10.21 3.60 -3.18
CA GLN A 74 9.37 3.55 -1.97
C GLN A 74 8.07 4.36 -2.14
N VAL A 75 8.13 5.48 -2.86
CA VAL A 75 6.96 6.33 -3.19
C VAL A 75 5.91 5.61 -4.04
N SER A 76 6.25 4.48 -4.67
CA SER A 76 5.33 3.65 -5.44
C SER A 76 4.70 2.52 -4.64
N LEU A 77 5.00 2.42 -3.34
CA LEU A 77 4.53 1.36 -2.46
C LEU A 77 3.90 1.97 -1.21
N VAL A 78 2.72 1.47 -0.83
CA VAL A 78 2.08 1.85 0.44
C VAL A 78 1.56 0.59 1.11
N THR A 79 2.00 0.31 2.33
CA THR A 79 1.49 -0.81 3.13
C THR A 79 0.54 -0.28 4.18
N MET A 80 -0.72 -0.75 4.16
CA MET A 80 -1.75 -0.36 5.12
C MET A 80 -2.08 -1.55 6.03
N VAL A 81 -1.70 -1.45 7.31
CA VAL A 81 -2.02 -2.48 8.32
C VAL A 81 -3.47 -2.32 8.79
N LYS A 82 -4.24 -3.40 8.69
CA LYS A 82 -5.66 -3.45 9.04
C LYS A 82 -5.84 -3.43 10.57
N ARG A 83 -7.03 -3.03 11.02
CA ARG A 83 -7.43 -3.15 12.43
C ARG A 83 -7.77 -4.61 12.75
N GLY A 84 -7.58 -5.00 14.00
CA GLY A 84 -7.98 -6.32 14.50
C GLY A 84 -6.90 -7.38 14.38
N LEU A 85 -7.33 -8.63 14.64
CA LEU A 85 -6.50 -9.83 14.65
C LEU A 85 -7.13 -10.92 13.74
N PRO A 86 -6.34 -11.79 13.09
CA PRO A 86 -4.88 -11.72 13.01
C PRO A 86 -4.42 -10.44 12.31
N THR A 87 -3.22 -9.99 12.64
CA THR A 87 -2.65 -8.77 12.03
C THR A 87 -2.43 -9.04 10.55
N THR A 88 -3.06 -8.23 9.70
CA THR A 88 -3.01 -8.32 8.23
C THR A 88 -2.78 -6.94 7.65
N ALA A 89 -2.34 -6.87 6.39
CA ALA A 89 -2.16 -5.62 5.67
C ALA A 89 -2.56 -5.76 4.20
N ASP A 90 -2.79 -4.62 3.56
CA ASP A 90 -2.83 -4.52 2.11
C ASP A 90 -1.62 -3.72 1.62
N LEU A 91 -0.90 -4.26 0.64
CA LEU A 91 0.14 -3.54 -0.09
C LEU A 91 -0.45 -2.97 -1.38
N TYR A 92 -0.41 -1.64 -1.50
CA TYR A 92 -0.78 -0.89 -2.67
C TYR A 92 0.47 -0.61 -3.52
N VAL A 93 0.43 -1.05 -4.78
CA VAL A 93 1.47 -0.77 -5.78
C VAL A 93 0.95 0.31 -6.71
N LEU A 94 1.48 1.52 -6.54
CA LEU A 94 1.05 2.70 -7.26
C LEU A 94 1.69 2.74 -8.66
N PRO A 95 0.98 3.24 -9.68
CA PRO A 95 1.56 3.43 -10.99
C PRO A 95 2.66 4.51 -10.97
N PRO A 96 3.69 4.38 -11.83
CA PRO A 96 4.79 5.33 -11.88
C PRO A 96 4.30 6.74 -12.29
N GLU A 97 4.87 7.79 -11.68
CA GLU A 97 4.48 9.18 -11.95
C GLU A 97 4.71 9.64 -13.40
N SER A 98 5.68 9.02 -14.11
CA SER A 98 6.19 9.51 -15.40
C SER A 98 5.64 8.83 -16.66
N GLN A 99 4.78 7.82 -16.56
CA GLN A 99 4.26 7.14 -17.76
C GLN A 99 2.96 7.78 -18.25
N ARG A 100 3.05 9.04 -18.72
CA ARG A 100 1.96 9.69 -19.47
C ARG A 100 1.90 9.27 -20.95
N ASP A 101 2.96 8.73 -21.57
CA ASP A 101 2.97 8.60 -23.04
C ASP A 101 3.57 7.33 -23.65
N LYS A 102 3.84 6.28 -22.88
CA LYS A 102 4.27 5.01 -23.46
C LYS A 102 3.55 3.86 -22.80
N ARG A 103 2.46 3.40 -23.44
CA ARG A 103 2.09 1.97 -23.50
C ARG A 103 3.27 1.19 -24.07
N SER A 104 4.40 1.17 -23.36
CA SER A 104 5.51 0.33 -23.72
C SER A 104 5.15 -1.05 -23.23
N VAL A 105 5.34 -2.01 -24.10
CA VAL A 105 5.22 -3.46 -23.93
C VAL A 105 6.18 -4.00 -22.85
N PHE A 106 6.76 -3.13 -22.01
CA PHE A 106 7.41 -3.54 -20.78
C PHE A 106 6.34 -4.10 -19.85
N VAL A 107 6.31 -5.43 -19.76
CA VAL A 107 5.66 -6.15 -18.68
C VAL A 107 6.07 -5.47 -17.38
N ASP A 108 5.10 -4.91 -16.65
CA ASP A 108 5.36 -4.31 -15.33
C ASP A 108 5.84 -5.44 -14.40
N LYS A 109 7.17 -5.58 -14.30
CA LYS A 109 7.82 -6.66 -13.53
C LYS A 109 7.77 -6.43 -12.02
N ARG A 110 7.19 -5.32 -11.56
CA ARG A 110 7.14 -4.98 -10.12
C ARG A 110 6.38 -6.02 -9.33
N ILE A 111 5.25 -6.48 -9.85
CA ILE A 111 4.42 -7.48 -9.18
C ILE A 111 5.12 -8.84 -9.07
N PRO A 112 5.65 -9.42 -10.16
CA PRO A 112 6.48 -10.62 -10.05
C PRO A 112 7.63 -10.46 -9.06
N ALA A 113 8.34 -9.32 -9.07
CA ALA A 113 9.44 -9.06 -8.14
C ALA A 113 9.00 -9.03 -6.67
N ILE A 114 7.85 -8.39 -6.38
CA ILE A 114 7.26 -8.36 -5.04
C ILE A 114 6.87 -9.77 -4.60
N LYS A 115 6.15 -10.53 -5.44
CA LYS A 115 5.75 -11.91 -5.12
C LYS A 115 6.98 -12.80 -4.88
N GLN A 116 8.02 -12.66 -5.70
CA GLN A 116 9.27 -13.39 -5.52
C GLN A 116 9.92 -13.07 -4.17
N ALA A 117 10.00 -11.79 -3.79
CA ALA A 117 10.56 -11.39 -2.50
C ALA A 117 9.84 -12.01 -1.30
N PHE A 118 8.51 -12.16 -1.38
CA PHE A 118 7.73 -12.87 -0.36
C PHE A 118 7.96 -14.38 -0.40
N ASN A 119 7.99 -14.99 -1.58
CA ASN A 119 8.23 -16.43 -1.74
C ASN A 119 9.61 -16.86 -1.24
N ASP A 120 10.61 -15.97 -1.35
CA ASP A 120 11.97 -16.20 -0.84
C ASP A 120 12.09 -15.98 0.68
N ASN A 121 10.99 -15.64 1.37
CA ASN A 121 10.95 -15.26 2.79
C ASN A 121 11.91 -14.10 3.15
N ASN A 122 12.21 -13.22 2.19
CA ASN A 122 13.11 -12.10 2.38
C ASN A 122 12.46 -10.90 3.09
N VAL A 123 11.15 -10.95 3.33
CA VAL A 123 10.40 -9.87 4.00
C VAL A 123 10.19 -10.22 5.47
N SER A 124 11.18 -9.89 6.29
CA SER A 124 11.09 -10.05 7.74
C SER A 124 11.71 -8.86 8.48
N PHE A 125 11.28 -8.64 9.71
CA PHE A 125 11.84 -7.63 10.61
C PHE A 125 11.85 -8.12 12.05
N ILE A 126 12.65 -7.47 12.89
CA ILE A 126 12.77 -7.80 14.31
C ILE A 126 12.06 -6.72 15.11
N VAL A 127 11.22 -7.15 16.07
CA VAL A 127 10.54 -6.26 17.01
C VAL A 127 11.24 -6.28 18.38
N ARG A 128 10.78 -5.42 19.30
CA ARG A 128 11.32 -5.36 20.67
C ARG A 128 11.31 -6.75 21.31
N GLY A 129 12.39 -7.09 22.01
CA GLY A 129 12.58 -8.43 22.60
C GLY A 129 13.21 -9.45 21.65
N GLY A 130 13.68 -9.04 20.47
CA GLY A 130 14.43 -9.91 19.54
C GLY A 130 13.56 -10.88 18.75
N LEU A 131 12.24 -10.73 18.82
CA LEU A 131 11.30 -11.61 18.13
C LEU A 131 11.27 -11.27 16.63
N GLN A 132 11.45 -12.27 15.78
CA GLN A 132 11.35 -12.09 14.33
C GLN A 132 9.89 -12.17 13.87
N VAL A 133 9.49 -11.22 13.04
CA VAL A 133 8.19 -11.18 12.37
C VAL A 133 8.41 -11.43 10.89
N LEU A 134 7.75 -12.46 10.37
CA LEU A 134 7.74 -12.77 8.94
C LEU A 134 6.48 -12.16 8.32
N VAL A 135 6.62 -11.58 7.13
CA VAL A 135 5.49 -11.10 6.33
C VAL A 135 5.36 -12.00 5.11
N THR A 136 4.15 -12.47 4.83
CA THR A 136 3.85 -13.37 3.72
C THR A 136 2.70 -12.83 2.87
N LEU A 137 2.52 -13.39 1.68
CA LEU A 137 1.25 -13.25 0.96
C LEU A 137 0.14 -13.89 1.81
N ALA A 138 -1.00 -13.22 1.95
CA ALA A 138 -2.14 -13.77 2.69
C ALA A 138 -2.76 -14.98 1.96
N ASP A 139 -2.78 -14.92 0.63
CA ASP A 139 -3.03 -16.06 -0.24
C ASP A 139 -2.08 -15.98 -1.45
N PRO A 140 -1.05 -16.84 -1.54
CA PRO A 140 -0.09 -16.82 -2.63
C PRO A 140 -0.71 -17.22 -3.98
N ASN A 141 -1.86 -17.90 -3.97
CA ASN A 141 -2.59 -18.31 -5.16
C ASN A 141 -3.65 -17.29 -5.59
N ALA A 142 -3.97 -16.32 -4.72
CA ALA A 142 -4.89 -15.26 -5.07
C ALA A 142 -4.31 -14.38 -6.18
N GLY A 143 -5.15 -14.09 -7.18
CA GLY A 143 -4.89 -13.05 -8.15
C GLY A 143 -4.79 -11.67 -7.47
N ASN A 144 -4.02 -10.76 -8.05
CA ASN A 144 -3.97 -9.39 -7.57
C ASN A 144 -5.30 -8.68 -7.86
N GLN A 145 -5.75 -7.87 -6.92
CA GLN A 145 -6.92 -7.02 -7.14
C GLN A 145 -6.47 -5.69 -7.76
N SER A 146 -7.16 -5.25 -8.82
CA SER A 146 -6.98 -3.92 -9.38
C SER A 146 -8.11 -3.03 -8.91
N ILE A 147 -7.80 -1.91 -8.27
CA ILE A 147 -8.79 -0.93 -7.82
C ILE A 147 -8.64 0.33 -8.67
N LEU A 148 -9.78 0.89 -9.09
CA LEU A 148 -9.83 2.15 -9.82
C LEU A 148 -9.69 3.32 -8.85
N TYR A 149 -8.91 4.32 -9.25
CA TYR A 149 -8.72 5.51 -8.45
C TYR A 149 -8.69 6.76 -9.32
N TYR A 150 -8.91 7.91 -8.68
CA TYR A 150 -8.82 9.21 -9.31
C TYR A 150 -7.66 10.02 -8.74
N ARG A 151 -6.96 10.73 -9.62
CA ARG A 151 -5.80 11.56 -9.29
C ARG A 151 -6.14 13.04 -9.45
N SER A 152 -5.89 13.85 -8.41
CA SER A 152 -6.00 15.31 -8.53
C SER A 152 -4.73 15.90 -9.13
N ASN A 153 -4.86 16.71 -10.18
CA ASN A 153 -3.74 17.51 -10.73
C ASN A 153 -3.57 18.86 -10.00
N SER A 154 -4.58 19.30 -9.24
CA SER A 154 -4.60 20.64 -8.62
C SER A 154 -4.18 20.65 -7.15
N CYS A 155 -4.17 19.48 -6.51
CA CYS A 155 -3.86 19.34 -5.08
C CYS A 155 -2.85 18.21 -4.88
N ASN A 156 -1.55 18.55 -4.83
CA ASN A 156 -0.42 17.69 -4.42
C ASN A 156 -0.53 16.19 -4.81
N HIS A 157 -1.09 15.86 -5.98
CA HIS A 157 -1.35 14.49 -6.45
C HIS A 157 -2.21 13.60 -5.53
N ALA A 158 -3.20 14.17 -4.81
CA ALA A 158 -4.11 13.40 -3.98
C ALA A 158 -4.82 12.27 -4.76
N ILE A 159 -4.89 11.08 -4.13
CA ILE A 159 -5.51 9.85 -4.68
C ILE A 159 -6.79 9.56 -3.90
N VAL A 160 -7.91 9.40 -4.62
CA VAL A 160 -9.21 8.97 -4.05
C VAL A 160 -9.52 7.56 -4.54
N MET A 161 -9.79 6.65 -3.61
CA MET A 161 -10.22 5.27 -3.88
C MET A 161 -11.76 5.22 -3.94
N LEU A 162 -12.30 4.53 -4.95
CA LEU A 162 -13.74 4.22 -5.06
C LEU A 162 -14.12 2.95 -4.30
#